data_AF-A0A925D2S4-F1
#
_entry.id   AF-A0A925D2S4-F1
#
_cell.length_a   1.000
_cell.length_b   1.000
_cell.length_c   1.000
_cell.angle_alpha   90.00
_cell.angle_beta   90.00
_cell.angle_gamma   90.00
#
_symmetry.space_group_name_H-M   'P 1'
#
loop_
_entity.id
_entity.type
_entity.pdbx_description
1 polymer ?
#
loop_
_entity_poly.entity_id
_entity_poly.type
_entity_poly.pdbx_seq_one_letter_code
_entity_poly.pdbx_strand_id
1 'polypeptide(L)'
;MKINTGVACCIATVLLLLSCDKKNEDLTTPLSLDQFPAVIVLADEGDGGLEDEDKFSFVITLSDRKDPDGQEPGGKIIPLLSPATVHFEITSFEGFNKLSDYILDASAFYELNDCNTEDVDLTFDVNTGKGTVIFPAGVEEVEIEFETDESLFDDAVFNTDERSITIQLTDLTGNTGKAAVNTSAAFVYEVQDDEGIYGEWKLDINDPAEFNRFKTLFGLVNEDIRNLEVDDVDEILLEFEYEEVKAIVVLKETEQIDDCGSIDTENKIIELEAEIEDVDDKELSGEIEFGEILETVTGSLRAFVYTGSFEIINSKLKIVLRGEFGSDKTEVITLNLEK
;
A
#
# COMPACT_ATOMS: atom_id res chain seq x y z
N MET A 1 18.01 33.19 -98.13
CA MET A 1 17.11 32.45 -99.03
C MET A 1 17.14 30.99 -98.62
N LYS A 2 15.99 30.42 -98.18
CA LYS A 2 15.71 28.97 -98.03
C LYS A 2 16.60 28.24 -96.98
N ILE A 3 16.23 27.20 -96.23
CA ILE A 3 15.08 26.28 -96.04
C ILE A 3 15.37 25.68 -94.62
N ASN A 4 14.47 25.78 -93.65
CA ASN A 4 13.64 24.70 -93.08
C ASN A 4 14.37 23.36 -92.79
N THR A 5 14.31 22.84 -91.55
CA THR A 5 13.72 21.52 -91.19
C THR A 5 14.16 21.00 -89.81
N GLY A 6 13.18 20.44 -89.08
CA GLY A 6 13.36 19.43 -88.03
C GLY A 6 13.60 20.00 -86.63
N VAL A 7 13.00 19.53 -85.54
CA VAL A 7 12.37 18.23 -85.29
C VAL A 7 11.31 18.40 -84.18
N ALA A 8 10.23 17.64 -84.29
CA ALA A 8 9.15 17.53 -83.32
C ALA A 8 9.63 16.91 -82.00
N CYS A 9 9.10 17.37 -80.87
CA CYS A 9 9.00 16.54 -79.68
C CYS A 9 7.77 16.97 -78.86
N CYS A 10 6.78 16.08 -78.81
CA CYS A 10 5.71 16.11 -77.82
C CYS A 10 6.35 15.88 -76.45
N ILE A 11 6.27 16.86 -75.56
CA ILE A 11 6.49 16.62 -74.13
C ILE A 11 5.10 16.53 -73.51
N ALA A 12 4.67 15.29 -73.29
CA ALA A 12 3.65 14.98 -72.31
C ALA A 12 4.18 15.45 -70.95
N THR A 13 3.54 16.47 -70.38
CA THR A 13 3.81 16.90 -69.01
C THR A 13 3.36 15.79 -68.07
N VAL A 14 4.34 15.06 -67.54
CA VAL A 14 4.18 14.12 -66.43
C VAL A 14 3.62 14.90 -65.24
N LEU A 15 2.48 14.44 -64.71
CA LEU A 15 2.02 14.82 -63.38
C LEU A 15 3.11 14.41 -62.37
N LEU A 16 3.81 15.39 -61.82
CA LEU A 16 4.55 15.20 -60.57
C LEU A 16 3.51 15.13 -59.45
N LEU A 17 3.29 13.92 -58.94
CA LEU A 17 2.72 13.69 -57.63
C LEU A 17 3.65 14.34 -56.60
N LEU A 18 3.35 15.58 -56.21
CA LEU A 18 3.81 16.12 -54.94
C LEU A 18 2.96 15.45 -53.87
N SER A 19 3.43 14.33 -53.33
CA SER A 19 3.04 13.93 -51.99
C SER A 19 3.52 15.02 -51.04
N CYS A 20 2.60 15.86 -50.60
CA CYS A 20 2.79 16.68 -49.42
C CYS A 20 2.92 15.73 -48.22
N ASP A 21 4.14 15.30 -47.92
CA ASP A 21 4.48 14.96 -46.53
C ASP A 21 4.35 16.26 -45.75
N LYS A 22 3.20 16.47 -45.11
CA LYS A 22 3.10 17.41 -44.01
C LYS A 22 4.03 16.87 -42.93
N LYS A 23 5.27 17.37 -42.87
CA LYS A 23 6.02 17.33 -41.62
C LYS A 23 5.19 18.10 -40.61
N ASN A 24 4.63 17.38 -39.65
CA ASN A 24 4.00 17.98 -38.50
C ASN A 24 5.15 18.58 -37.68
N GLU A 25 5.36 19.89 -37.74
CA GLU A 25 6.42 20.56 -36.96
C GLU A 25 6.16 20.47 -35.45
N ASP A 26 4.93 20.10 -35.06
CA ASP A 26 4.51 19.82 -33.68
C ASP A 26 4.82 18.38 -33.21
N LEU A 27 5.38 17.52 -34.07
CA LEU A 27 5.96 16.25 -33.60
C LEU A 27 7.42 16.51 -33.22
N THR A 28 7.66 16.75 -31.93
CA THR A 28 8.99 16.58 -31.35
C THR A 28 9.50 15.19 -31.72
N THR A 29 10.75 15.11 -32.17
CA THR A 29 11.38 13.81 -32.38
C THR A 29 11.34 13.12 -31.02
N PRO A 30 10.77 11.89 -30.89
CA PRO A 30 10.70 11.24 -29.60
C PRO A 30 12.11 11.22 -29.03
N LEU A 31 12.24 11.76 -27.82
CA LEU A 31 13.49 11.69 -27.08
C LEU A 31 13.86 10.20 -27.02
N SER A 32 15.12 9.89 -27.30
CA SER A 32 15.57 8.49 -27.29
C SER A 32 15.27 7.90 -25.90
N LEU A 33 14.93 6.60 -25.81
CA LEU A 33 14.77 5.89 -24.53
C LEU A 33 15.94 6.13 -23.56
N ASP A 34 17.10 6.45 -24.11
CA ASP A 34 18.32 6.86 -23.43
C ASP A 34 18.25 8.23 -22.72
N GLN A 35 17.18 9.01 -22.86
CA GLN A 35 16.98 10.32 -22.24
C GLN A 35 16.02 10.26 -21.05
N PHE A 36 15.38 9.10 -20.83
CA PHE A 36 14.50 8.84 -19.69
C PHE A 36 15.01 7.63 -18.92
N PRO A 37 15.78 7.86 -17.84
CA PRO A 37 16.20 6.75 -17.02
C PRO A 37 14.99 6.13 -16.33
N ALA A 38 15.01 4.82 -16.14
CA ALA A 38 14.15 4.21 -15.13
C ALA A 38 14.60 4.73 -13.76
N VAL A 39 13.66 4.94 -12.83
CA VAL A 39 14.00 5.40 -11.48
C VAL A 39 13.55 4.33 -10.50
N ILE A 40 14.50 3.84 -9.70
CA ILE A 40 14.18 2.99 -8.55
C ILE A 40 13.71 3.90 -7.44
N VAL A 41 12.54 3.60 -6.89
CA VAL A 41 11.85 4.36 -5.84
C VAL A 41 11.43 3.41 -4.73
N LEU A 42 11.10 3.95 -3.57
CA LEU A 42 10.28 3.26 -2.57
C LEU A 42 8.85 3.21 -3.11
N ALA A 43 8.15 2.09 -2.96
CA ALA A 43 6.80 1.91 -3.47
C ALA A 43 5.79 2.80 -2.73
N ASP A 44 6.01 2.97 -1.42
CA ASP A 44 5.24 3.85 -0.54
C ASP A 44 6.17 4.74 0.32
N GLU A 45 5.59 5.74 0.98
CA GLU A 45 6.24 6.72 1.85
C GLU A 45 6.14 6.33 3.35
N GLY A 46 5.29 5.38 3.72
CA GLY A 46 5.16 4.91 5.10
C GLY A 46 4.44 3.58 5.24
N ASP A 47 4.53 3.01 6.44
CA ASP A 47 3.81 1.83 6.92
C ASP A 47 3.86 1.82 8.46
N GLY A 48 3.09 0.96 9.10
CA GLY A 48 3.16 0.77 10.53
C GLY A 48 2.73 -0.61 10.97
N GLY A 49 3.29 -1.06 12.09
CA GLY A 49 3.06 -2.39 12.62
C GLY A 49 2.98 -2.39 14.13
N LEU A 50 2.29 -3.39 14.70
CA LEU A 50 2.17 -3.53 16.15
C LEU A 50 3.53 -3.83 16.81
N GLU A 51 3.63 -3.50 18.08
CA GLU A 51 4.88 -3.66 18.83
C GLU A 51 5.33 -5.11 19.07
N ASP A 52 4.40 -6.06 18.90
CA ASP A 52 4.61 -7.51 18.98
C ASP A 52 4.79 -8.17 17.61
N GLU A 53 4.87 -7.40 16.52
CA GLU A 53 5.19 -7.95 15.20
C GLU A 53 6.63 -8.48 15.13
N ASP A 54 6.79 -9.62 14.46
CA ASP A 54 8.07 -10.30 14.26
C ASP A 54 8.79 -9.87 12.97
N LYS A 55 8.14 -9.04 12.14
CA LYS A 55 8.72 -8.47 10.94
C LYS A 55 8.05 -7.18 10.47
N PHE A 56 8.81 -6.38 9.72
CA PHE A 56 8.25 -5.34 8.85
C PHE A 56 9.04 -5.31 7.54
N SER A 57 8.46 -4.73 6.49
CA SER A 57 9.13 -4.67 5.20
C SER A 57 8.97 -3.31 4.52
N PHE A 58 9.77 -3.09 3.47
CA PHE A 58 9.55 -2.01 2.53
C PHE A 58 9.81 -2.49 1.11
N VAL A 59 9.04 -1.99 0.16
CA VAL A 59 9.15 -2.37 -1.25
C VAL A 59 9.92 -1.31 -2.02
N ILE A 60 10.90 -1.75 -2.82
CA ILE A 60 11.52 -0.93 -3.86
C ILE A 60 10.97 -1.33 -5.23
N THR A 61 10.55 -0.34 -6.01
CA THR A 61 9.94 -0.55 -7.32
C THR A 61 10.52 0.37 -8.39
N LEU A 62 10.17 0.13 -9.65
CA LEU A 62 10.54 0.96 -10.78
C LEU A 62 9.40 1.90 -11.17
N SER A 63 9.63 3.21 -11.07
CA SER A 63 8.67 4.18 -11.58
C SER A 63 8.63 4.18 -13.12
N ASP A 64 7.50 4.56 -13.70
CA ASP A 64 7.43 4.85 -15.14
C ASP A 64 8.42 5.97 -15.52
N ARG A 65 8.83 5.98 -16.78
CA ARG A 65 9.78 6.95 -17.33
C ARG A 65 9.14 8.34 -17.32
N LYS A 66 9.67 9.29 -16.55
CA LYS A 66 9.17 10.69 -16.55
C LYS A 66 9.60 11.43 -17.82
N ASP A 67 8.66 12.10 -18.52
CA ASP A 67 8.98 13.04 -19.62
C ASP A 67 9.81 14.24 -19.07
N PRO A 68 10.57 15.05 -19.84
CA PRO A 68 11.46 16.09 -19.29
C PRO A 68 10.69 17.22 -18.61
N ASP A 69 9.40 17.31 -18.88
CA ASP A 69 8.47 18.26 -18.27
C ASP A 69 7.84 17.72 -16.97
N GLY A 70 8.26 16.53 -16.50
CA GLY A 70 7.88 15.95 -15.21
C GLY A 70 6.51 15.26 -15.19
N GLN A 71 5.87 15.11 -16.35
CA GLN A 71 4.60 14.39 -16.48
C GLN A 71 4.87 12.88 -16.61
N GLU A 72 4.07 12.08 -15.92
CA GLU A 72 4.04 10.63 -16.09
C GLU A 72 3.34 10.32 -17.42
N PRO A 73 4.04 9.75 -18.41
CA PRO A 73 3.44 9.50 -19.72
C PRO A 73 2.35 8.43 -19.67
N GLY A 74 2.24 7.68 -18.57
CA GLY A 74 1.40 6.50 -18.44
C GLY A 74 1.95 5.37 -19.31
N GLY A 75 2.27 4.23 -18.70
CA GLY A 75 2.97 3.17 -19.41
C GLY A 75 3.18 1.92 -18.57
N LYS A 76 3.49 0.82 -19.26
CA LYS A 76 3.95 -0.41 -18.60
C LYS A 76 5.35 -0.16 -18.03
N ILE A 77 5.57 -0.51 -16.76
CA ILE A 77 6.91 -0.56 -16.15
C ILE A 77 7.84 -1.34 -17.09
N ILE A 78 9.01 -0.76 -17.38
CA ILE A 78 10.02 -1.41 -18.21
C ILE A 78 11.12 -1.90 -17.27
N PRO A 79 11.22 -3.21 -16.99
CA PRO A 79 12.23 -3.77 -16.11
C PRO A 79 13.66 -3.44 -16.54
N LEU A 80 14.58 -3.52 -15.59
CA LEU A 80 16.00 -3.39 -15.87
C LEU A 80 16.50 -4.53 -16.78
N LEU A 81 17.40 -4.20 -17.71
CA LEU A 81 18.00 -5.19 -18.63
C LEU A 81 19.22 -5.90 -18.02
N SER A 82 19.77 -5.35 -16.95
CA SER A 82 20.90 -5.90 -16.20
C SER A 82 20.64 -5.68 -14.72
N PRO A 83 21.08 -6.61 -13.84
CA PRO A 83 20.93 -6.41 -12.41
C PRO A 83 21.65 -5.14 -11.96
N ALA A 84 21.11 -4.50 -10.93
CA ALA A 84 21.73 -3.36 -10.27
C ALA A 84 21.87 -3.66 -8.77
N THR A 85 22.77 -2.96 -8.10
CA THR A 85 22.87 -3.01 -6.64
C THR A 85 22.36 -1.68 -6.09
N VAL A 86 21.26 -1.74 -5.37
CA VAL A 86 20.61 -0.59 -4.72
C VAL A 86 21.19 -0.46 -3.31
N HIS A 87 21.58 0.74 -2.94
CA HIS A 87 22.08 1.06 -1.60
C HIS A 87 20.99 1.76 -0.82
N PHE A 88 20.79 1.39 0.44
CA PHE A 88 19.83 2.02 1.35
C PHE A 88 20.45 2.27 2.72
N GLU A 89 19.82 3.15 3.49
CA GLU A 89 20.26 3.50 4.84
C GLU A 89 19.06 3.82 5.73
N ILE A 90 19.07 3.28 6.95
CA ILE A 90 18.24 3.78 8.05
C ILE A 90 18.85 5.09 8.52
N THR A 91 18.15 6.18 8.21
CA THR A 91 18.62 7.56 8.43
C THR A 91 18.18 8.15 9.76
N SER A 92 17.08 7.62 10.32
CA SER A 92 16.57 7.97 11.64
C SER A 92 15.98 6.74 12.35
N PHE A 93 16.06 6.73 13.67
CA PHE A 93 15.35 5.80 14.54
C PHE A 93 14.95 6.54 15.83
N GLU A 94 13.66 6.75 16.03
CA GLU A 94 13.11 7.46 17.19
C GLU A 94 12.51 6.45 18.17
N GLY A 95 12.65 6.67 19.48
CA GLY A 95 12.21 5.70 20.50
C GLY A 95 13.17 4.53 20.77
N PHE A 96 14.22 4.33 19.95
CA PHE A 96 15.20 3.24 20.12
C PHE A 96 16.55 3.72 20.70
N ASN A 97 17.20 2.86 21.50
CA ASN A 97 18.59 3.11 21.94
C ASN A 97 19.62 2.82 20.85
N LYS A 98 19.41 1.72 20.10
CA LYS A 98 20.19 1.29 18.94
C LYS A 98 19.36 0.35 18.08
N LEU A 99 19.58 0.36 16.76
CA LEU A 99 18.85 -0.50 15.82
C LEU A 99 18.91 -1.99 16.19
N SER A 100 20.07 -2.48 16.63
CA SER A 100 20.27 -3.88 17.02
C SER A 100 19.51 -4.33 18.28
N ASP A 101 18.80 -3.43 18.96
CA ASP A 101 17.87 -3.83 20.02
C ASP A 101 16.56 -4.35 19.43
N TYR A 102 16.21 -3.92 18.21
CA TYR A 102 14.93 -4.23 17.59
C TYR A 102 15.10 -5.04 16.30
N ILE A 103 15.99 -4.63 15.38
CA ILE A 103 16.25 -5.35 14.14
C ILE A 103 17.22 -6.52 14.40
N LEU A 104 16.76 -7.74 14.16
CA LEU A 104 17.49 -9.00 14.36
C LEU A 104 18.23 -9.44 13.10
N ASP A 105 17.54 -9.45 11.97
CA ASP A 105 18.09 -9.81 10.66
C ASP A 105 17.39 -9.04 9.53
N ALA A 106 17.89 -9.19 8.30
CA ALA A 106 17.26 -8.63 7.10
C ALA A 106 17.36 -9.61 5.93
N SER A 107 16.27 -9.74 5.17
CA SER A 107 16.19 -10.55 3.96
C SER A 107 15.57 -9.75 2.81
N ALA A 108 15.67 -10.27 1.59
CA ALA A 108 15.01 -9.66 0.44
C ALA A 108 14.54 -10.72 -0.55
N PHE A 109 13.41 -10.47 -1.19
CA PHE A 109 12.81 -11.36 -2.17
C PHE A 109 12.00 -10.57 -3.21
N TYR A 110 11.55 -11.27 -4.25
CA TYR A 110 10.53 -10.74 -5.17
C TYR A 110 9.54 -11.84 -5.54
N GLU A 111 8.33 -11.44 -5.90
CA GLU A 111 7.28 -12.37 -6.31
C GLU A 111 7.47 -12.82 -7.77
N LEU A 112 7.37 -14.13 -8.00
CA LEU A 112 7.30 -14.73 -9.34
C LEU A 112 5.85 -14.85 -9.82
N ASN A 113 4.94 -15.02 -8.86
CA ASN A 113 3.49 -15.12 -8.96
C ASN A 113 2.93 -15.21 -7.53
N ASP A 114 1.61 -15.18 -7.42
CA ASP A 114 0.81 -15.24 -6.19
C ASP A 114 1.19 -16.40 -5.22
N CYS A 115 1.96 -17.39 -5.68
CA CYS A 115 2.31 -18.58 -4.92
C CYS A 115 3.81 -18.83 -4.75
N ASN A 116 4.68 -18.02 -5.33
CA ASN A 116 6.12 -18.28 -5.31
C ASN A 116 6.92 -16.98 -5.24
N THR A 117 7.86 -16.95 -4.32
CA THR A 117 8.88 -15.91 -4.21
C THR A 117 10.26 -16.46 -4.56
N GLU A 118 11.20 -15.58 -4.87
CA GLU A 118 12.61 -15.92 -5.06
C GLU A 118 13.49 -14.97 -4.24
N ASP A 119 14.37 -15.55 -3.42
CA ASP A 119 15.32 -14.81 -2.59
C ASP A 119 16.32 -13.99 -3.43
N VAL A 120 16.74 -12.86 -2.87
CA VAL A 120 17.72 -11.96 -3.47
C VAL A 120 18.84 -11.65 -2.51
N ASP A 121 20.07 -11.57 -3.03
CA ASP A 121 21.24 -11.22 -2.24
C ASP A 121 21.08 -9.83 -1.61
N LEU A 122 21.03 -9.82 -0.27
CA LEU A 122 21.03 -8.63 0.57
C LEU A 122 22.22 -8.66 1.55
N THR A 123 22.72 -7.48 1.90
CA THR A 123 23.68 -7.30 2.98
C THR A 123 23.25 -6.08 3.79
N PHE A 124 23.12 -6.23 5.10
CA PHE A 124 22.76 -5.16 6.01
C PHE A 124 23.70 -5.12 7.22
N ASP A 125 24.13 -3.93 7.61
CA ASP A 125 24.90 -3.70 8.83
C ASP A 125 24.06 -2.93 9.84
N VAL A 126 23.47 -3.68 10.77
CA VAL A 126 22.62 -3.15 11.84
C VAL A 126 23.29 -2.08 12.71
N ASN A 127 24.62 -2.03 12.78
CA ASN A 127 25.31 -1.01 13.59
C ASN A 127 25.37 0.35 12.88
N THR A 128 25.34 0.34 11.55
CA THR A 128 25.41 1.56 10.75
C THR A 128 24.09 1.90 10.06
N GLY A 129 23.13 0.96 10.05
CA GLY A 129 21.87 1.09 9.34
C GLY A 129 22.01 1.01 7.82
N LYS A 130 23.19 0.68 7.29
CA LYS A 130 23.45 0.66 5.84
C LYS A 130 23.21 -0.73 5.28
N GLY A 131 22.53 -0.79 4.14
CA GLY A 131 22.34 -2.04 3.41
C GLY A 131 22.48 -1.91 1.90
N THR A 132 22.64 -3.05 1.26
CA THR A 132 22.66 -3.20 -0.19
C THR A 132 21.82 -4.40 -0.59
N VAL A 133 21.02 -4.26 -1.65
CA VAL A 133 20.23 -5.34 -2.22
C VAL A 133 20.44 -5.40 -3.73
N ILE A 134 20.44 -6.60 -4.30
CA ILE A 134 20.42 -6.76 -5.75
C ILE A 134 19.00 -6.49 -6.26
N PHE A 135 18.85 -5.64 -7.27
CA PHE A 135 17.63 -5.50 -8.04
C PHE A 135 17.79 -6.31 -9.33
N PRO A 136 17.14 -7.49 -9.48
CA PRO A 136 17.39 -8.38 -10.61
C PRO A 136 16.94 -7.80 -11.95
N ALA A 137 17.50 -8.31 -13.05
CA ALA A 137 17.03 -7.95 -14.38
C ALA A 137 15.67 -8.60 -14.66
N GLY A 138 14.74 -7.86 -15.25
CA GLY A 138 13.42 -8.39 -15.61
C GLY A 138 12.37 -8.35 -14.49
N VAL A 139 12.76 -7.92 -13.29
CA VAL A 139 11.88 -7.79 -12.11
C VAL A 139 11.32 -6.37 -12.00
N GLU A 140 10.10 -6.22 -11.47
CA GLU A 140 9.41 -4.94 -11.32
C GLU A 140 9.54 -4.38 -9.89
N GLU A 141 9.63 -5.24 -8.89
CA GLU A 141 9.76 -4.87 -7.48
C GLU A 141 10.61 -5.87 -6.69
N VAL A 142 11.22 -5.40 -5.60
CA VAL A 142 11.92 -6.22 -4.61
C VAL A 142 11.47 -5.76 -3.24
N GLU A 143 11.09 -6.69 -2.39
CA GLU A 143 10.74 -6.44 -1.00
C GLU A 143 11.96 -6.71 -0.12
N ILE A 144 12.18 -5.84 0.86
CA ILE A 144 13.20 -5.97 1.90
C ILE A 144 12.48 -6.11 3.22
N GLU A 145 12.62 -7.26 3.86
CA GLU A 145 11.98 -7.59 5.14
C GLU A 145 13.04 -7.59 6.25
N PHE A 146 12.71 -6.98 7.39
CA PHE A 146 13.50 -7.03 8.62
C PHE A 146 12.80 -7.92 9.63
N GLU A 147 13.54 -8.86 10.22
CA GLU A 147 13.09 -9.62 11.39
C GLU A 147 13.26 -8.72 12.63
N THR A 148 12.23 -8.65 13.48
CA THR A 148 12.18 -7.79 14.67
C THR A 148 12.15 -8.58 15.97
N ASP A 149 12.56 -7.94 17.06
CA ASP A 149 12.39 -8.45 18.42
C ASP A 149 11.01 -8.06 18.95
N GLU A 150 10.02 -8.93 18.75
CA GLU A 150 8.63 -8.82 19.25
C GLU A 150 8.56 -8.49 20.75
N SER A 151 9.60 -8.82 21.52
CA SER A 151 9.61 -8.65 22.98
C SER A 151 10.17 -7.32 23.47
N LEU A 152 10.74 -6.50 22.59
CA LEU A 152 11.39 -5.25 23.00
C LEU A 152 10.38 -4.25 23.58
N PHE A 153 9.20 -4.22 22.97
CA PHE A 153 8.17 -3.23 23.21
C PHE A 153 6.88 -3.81 23.75
N ASP A 154 6.54 -5.08 23.43
CA ASP A 154 5.42 -5.84 24.03
C ASP A 154 5.49 -5.81 25.56
N ASP A 155 4.80 -4.84 26.17
CA ASP A 155 4.67 -4.73 27.60
C ASP A 155 3.23 -4.51 28.09
N ALA A 156 2.99 -3.57 28.99
CA ALA A 156 1.64 -3.28 29.49
C ALA A 156 1.51 -1.79 29.83
N VAL A 157 2.37 -0.99 29.21
CA VAL A 157 2.66 0.39 29.55
C VAL A 157 2.45 1.22 28.30
N PHE A 158 1.29 1.86 28.25
CA PHE A 158 1.02 2.88 27.24
C PHE A 158 2.13 3.94 27.16
N ASN A 159 2.74 4.02 25.99
CA ASN A 159 3.83 4.90 25.62
C ASN A 159 3.28 6.11 24.86
N THR A 160 3.75 7.28 25.24
CA THR A 160 3.35 8.54 24.60
C THR A 160 4.45 9.10 23.68
N ASP A 161 5.57 8.38 23.57
CA ASP A 161 6.72 8.77 22.77
C ASP A 161 6.69 7.95 21.47
N GLU A 162 6.86 8.60 20.32
CA GLU A 162 6.88 7.95 19.01
C GLU A 162 8.04 6.97 18.88
N ARG A 163 7.77 5.88 18.17
CA ARG A 163 8.75 4.85 17.83
C ARG A 163 8.71 4.65 16.33
N SER A 164 9.76 5.07 15.63
CA SER A 164 9.76 5.00 14.16
C SER A 164 11.15 4.80 13.56
N ILE A 165 11.18 4.19 12.38
CA ILE A 165 12.39 3.92 11.59
C ILE A 165 12.24 4.59 10.23
N THR A 166 13.19 5.45 9.85
CA THR A 166 13.17 6.13 8.54
C THR A 166 14.22 5.56 7.60
N ILE A 167 13.80 5.01 6.48
CA ILE A 167 14.63 4.37 5.46
C ILE A 167 14.73 5.25 4.22
N GLN A 168 15.93 5.38 3.65
CA GLN A 168 16.15 6.09 2.39
C GLN A 168 17.04 5.28 1.45
N LEU A 169 16.77 5.41 0.15
CA LEU A 169 17.68 4.94 -0.89
C LEU A 169 18.81 5.96 -1.07
N THR A 170 20.05 5.48 -1.21
CA THR A 170 21.24 6.34 -1.17
C THR A 170 22.06 6.35 -2.46
N ASP A 171 22.16 5.22 -3.15
CA ASP A 171 22.95 5.12 -4.39
C ASP A 171 22.55 3.90 -5.24
N LEU A 172 23.02 3.87 -6.48
CA LEU A 172 22.84 2.77 -7.43
C LEU A 172 24.17 2.41 -8.10
N THR A 173 24.54 1.13 -8.05
CA THR A 173 25.77 0.61 -8.67
C THR A 173 25.50 -0.61 -9.55
N GLY A 174 26.48 -1.04 -10.35
CA GLY A 174 26.39 -2.27 -11.16
C GLY A 174 25.48 -2.19 -12.40
N ASN A 175 24.68 -1.13 -12.55
CA ASN A 175 23.76 -0.97 -13.67
C ASN A 175 24.50 -0.62 -14.98
N THR A 176 24.28 -1.42 -16.03
CA THR A 176 24.77 -1.12 -17.39
C THR A 176 23.75 -0.35 -18.24
N GLY A 177 22.51 -0.24 -17.75
CA GLY A 177 21.46 0.63 -18.29
C GLY A 177 21.47 2.03 -17.68
N LYS A 178 20.69 2.94 -18.26
CA LYS A 178 20.42 4.27 -17.67
C LYS A 178 19.29 4.13 -16.66
N ALA A 179 19.58 3.74 -15.43
CA ALA A 179 18.65 3.92 -14.32
C ALA A 179 19.27 4.82 -13.25
N ALA A 180 18.41 5.47 -12.49
CA ALA A 180 18.74 6.28 -11.33
C ALA A 180 17.99 5.74 -10.10
N VAL A 181 18.33 6.24 -8.93
CA VAL A 181 17.63 5.96 -7.69
C VAL A 181 17.08 7.27 -7.12
N ASN A 182 15.88 7.24 -6.55
CA ASN A 182 15.32 8.40 -5.87
C ASN A 182 15.89 8.49 -4.45
N THR A 183 16.84 9.40 -4.24
CA THR A 183 17.46 9.64 -2.94
C THR A 183 16.78 10.74 -2.12
N SER A 184 15.60 11.19 -2.54
CA SER A 184 14.85 12.27 -1.87
C SER A 184 13.62 11.77 -1.13
N ALA A 185 13.07 10.61 -1.52
CA ALA A 185 11.98 9.96 -0.80
C ALA A 185 12.52 9.20 0.43
N ALA A 186 11.66 9.05 1.42
CA ALA A 186 11.89 8.24 2.59
C ALA A 186 10.66 7.37 2.83
N PHE A 187 10.90 6.20 3.42
CA PHE A 187 9.88 5.32 3.95
C PHE A 187 9.95 5.42 5.47
N VAL A 188 8.82 5.61 6.14
CA VAL A 188 8.72 5.69 7.60
C VAL A 188 7.93 4.49 8.09
N TYR A 189 8.57 3.61 8.86
CA TYR A 189 7.88 2.57 9.61
C TYR A 189 7.59 3.06 11.01
N GLU A 190 6.33 3.01 11.44
CA GLU A 190 5.88 3.37 12.78
C GLU A 190 5.52 2.12 13.61
N VAL A 191 6.12 2.00 14.80
CA VAL A 191 5.79 0.93 15.74
C VAL A 191 4.60 1.40 16.59
N GLN A 192 3.46 0.75 16.40
CA GLN A 192 2.20 1.10 17.00
C GLN A 192 2.06 0.45 18.39
N ASP A 193 1.78 1.30 19.37
CA ASP A 193 1.50 0.87 20.74
C ASP A 193 0.07 0.34 20.82
N ASP A 194 -0.06 -0.96 20.55
CA ASP A 194 -0.38 -1.87 21.64
C ASP A 194 -1.52 -1.41 22.58
N GLU A 195 -1.15 -0.88 23.75
CA GLU A 195 -2.04 -0.39 24.81
C GLU A 195 -2.92 0.80 24.42
N GLY A 196 -2.59 1.45 23.29
CA GLY A 196 -3.36 2.49 22.63
C GLY A 196 -4.54 1.94 21.84
N ILE A 197 -4.95 2.64 20.78
CA ILE A 197 -6.10 2.23 19.95
C ILE A 197 -5.77 1.07 18.99
N TYR A 198 -4.51 0.93 18.60
CA TYR A 198 -4.07 -0.05 17.61
C TYR A 198 -4.25 -1.50 18.10
N GLY A 199 -4.38 -2.40 17.14
CA GLY A 199 -4.58 -3.84 17.37
C GLY A 199 -6.05 -4.24 17.43
N GLU A 200 -6.27 -5.47 17.90
CA GLU A 200 -7.57 -6.13 17.85
C GLU A 200 -8.46 -5.82 19.07
N TRP A 201 -9.72 -5.51 18.80
CA TRP A 201 -10.74 -5.28 19.83
C TRP A 201 -11.97 -6.14 19.61
N LYS A 202 -12.24 -7.03 20.56
CA LYS A 202 -13.33 -8.01 20.48
C LYS A 202 -14.65 -7.50 21.05
N LEU A 203 -15.72 -7.70 20.30
CA LEU A 203 -17.09 -7.44 20.74
C LEU A 203 -17.66 -8.64 21.53
N ASP A 204 -18.35 -8.39 22.64
CA ASP A 204 -19.13 -9.45 23.31
C ASP A 204 -20.42 -9.77 22.53
N ILE A 205 -20.33 -10.74 21.63
CA ILE A 205 -21.48 -11.20 20.83
C ILE A 205 -22.59 -11.85 21.67
N ASN A 206 -22.30 -12.25 22.92
CA ASN A 206 -23.29 -12.86 23.81
C ASN A 206 -24.16 -11.82 24.53
N ASP A 207 -23.78 -10.53 24.53
CA ASP A 207 -24.65 -9.44 24.92
C ASP A 207 -25.56 -9.05 23.73
N PRO A 208 -26.87 -9.35 23.78
CA PRO A 208 -27.77 -9.07 22.66
C PRO A 208 -27.92 -7.58 22.36
N ALA A 209 -27.72 -6.71 23.35
CA ALA A 209 -27.77 -5.27 23.14
C ALA A 209 -26.53 -4.79 22.37
N GLU A 210 -25.37 -5.31 22.73
CA GLU A 210 -24.08 -4.97 22.13
C GLU A 210 -24.00 -5.48 20.67
N PHE A 211 -24.36 -6.74 20.45
CA PHE A 211 -24.47 -7.33 19.11
C PHE A 211 -25.44 -6.54 18.22
N ASN A 212 -26.60 -6.14 18.73
CA ASN A 212 -27.56 -5.35 17.95
C ASN A 212 -27.06 -3.93 17.63
N ARG A 213 -26.26 -3.33 18.52
CA ARG A 213 -25.62 -2.02 18.25
C ARG A 213 -24.62 -2.14 17.11
N PHE A 214 -23.76 -3.16 17.13
CA PHE A 214 -22.82 -3.44 16.04
C PHE A 214 -23.56 -3.59 14.70
N LYS A 215 -24.58 -4.45 14.65
CA LYS A 215 -25.41 -4.64 13.45
C LYS A 215 -26.10 -3.36 12.97
N THR A 216 -26.50 -2.48 13.88
CA THR A 216 -27.12 -1.21 13.51
C THR A 216 -26.11 -0.26 12.87
N LEU A 217 -24.87 -0.28 13.35
CA LEU A 217 -23.79 0.59 12.88
C LEU A 217 -23.21 0.11 11.55
N PHE A 218 -22.68 -1.10 11.51
CA PHE A 218 -21.98 -1.66 10.33
C PHE A 218 -22.94 -2.27 9.31
N GLY A 219 -24.12 -2.71 9.77
CA GLY A 219 -25.21 -3.09 8.87
C GLY A 219 -25.80 -1.91 8.08
N LEU A 220 -25.36 -0.66 8.31
CA LEU A 220 -25.70 0.46 7.44
C LEU A 220 -25.17 0.23 6.02
N VAL A 221 -23.92 -0.24 5.91
CA VAL A 221 -23.16 -0.32 4.66
C VAL A 221 -23.04 -1.75 4.13
N ASN A 222 -23.11 -2.76 5.00
CA ASN A 222 -23.03 -4.17 4.64
C ASN A 222 -24.36 -4.91 4.94
N GLU A 223 -24.98 -5.51 3.92
CA GLU A 223 -26.27 -6.20 4.07
C GLU A 223 -26.16 -7.53 4.83
N ASP A 224 -25.03 -8.23 4.71
CA ASP A 224 -24.79 -9.47 5.42
C ASP A 224 -24.68 -9.20 6.92
N ILE A 225 -23.91 -8.18 7.31
CA ILE A 225 -23.83 -7.70 8.71
C ILE A 225 -25.22 -7.35 9.26
N ARG A 226 -26.04 -6.64 8.48
CA ARG A 226 -27.41 -6.25 8.88
C ARG A 226 -28.28 -7.47 9.21
N ASN A 227 -28.08 -8.57 8.51
CA ASN A 227 -28.89 -9.78 8.62
C ASN A 227 -28.30 -10.86 9.53
N LEU A 228 -27.11 -10.66 10.11
CA LEU A 228 -26.44 -11.63 10.98
C LEU A 228 -27.32 -12.16 12.12
N GLU A 229 -27.28 -13.47 12.36
CA GLU A 229 -27.79 -14.09 13.56
C GLU A 229 -26.61 -14.46 14.47
N VAL A 230 -26.74 -14.24 15.78
CA VAL A 230 -25.67 -14.54 16.75
C VAL A 230 -25.25 -16.02 16.72
N ASP A 231 -26.18 -16.92 16.37
CA ASP A 231 -25.90 -18.35 16.28
C ASP A 231 -24.96 -18.69 15.12
N ASP A 232 -24.85 -17.82 14.10
CA ASP A 232 -24.00 -18.00 12.92
C ASP A 232 -22.61 -17.36 13.08
N VAL A 233 -22.43 -16.50 14.08
CA VAL A 233 -21.18 -15.76 14.32
C VAL A 233 -20.30 -16.50 15.32
N ASP A 234 -19.01 -16.66 15.01
CA ASP A 234 -18.02 -17.15 15.95
C ASP A 234 -17.43 -15.99 16.76
N GLU A 235 -17.02 -14.91 16.09
CA GLU A 235 -16.52 -13.69 16.72
C GLU A 235 -16.66 -12.45 15.83
N ILE A 236 -16.54 -11.27 16.47
CA ILE A 236 -16.52 -9.96 15.82
C ILE A 236 -15.35 -9.16 16.42
N LEU A 237 -14.51 -8.63 15.55
CA LEU A 237 -13.34 -7.82 15.88
C LEU A 237 -13.46 -6.45 15.20
N LEU A 238 -12.97 -5.41 15.89
CA LEU A 238 -12.52 -4.17 15.26
C LEU A 238 -11.01 -4.12 15.38
N GLU A 239 -10.32 -4.10 14.25
CA GLU A 239 -8.88 -4.05 14.16
C GLU A 239 -8.46 -2.66 13.68
N PHE A 240 -7.56 -2.03 14.41
CA PHE A 240 -7.00 -0.72 14.06
C PHE A 240 -5.54 -0.92 13.67
N GLU A 241 -5.25 -0.62 12.41
CA GLU A 241 -3.94 -0.72 11.78
C GLU A 241 -3.47 0.68 11.37
N TYR A 242 -2.23 0.79 10.90
CA TYR A 242 -1.73 2.04 10.34
C TYR A 242 -2.60 2.50 9.16
N GLU A 243 -3.17 3.70 9.28
CA GLU A 243 -4.07 4.31 8.28
C GLU A 243 -5.35 3.52 7.92
N GLU A 244 -5.65 2.42 8.62
CA GLU A 244 -6.79 1.55 8.31
C GLU A 244 -7.54 1.06 9.57
N VAL A 245 -8.84 0.84 9.42
CA VAL A 245 -9.66 0.10 10.39
C VAL A 245 -10.48 -0.98 9.70
N LYS A 246 -10.49 -2.18 10.27
CA LYS A 246 -11.25 -3.33 9.78
C LYS A 246 -12.33 -3.73 10.77
N ALA A 247 -13.54 -3.95 10.27
CA ALA A 247 -14.59 -4.64 11.00
C ALA A 247 -14.71 -6.07 10.49
N ILE A 248 -14.22 -7.02 11.27
CA ILE A 248 -14.10 -8.43 10.89
C ILE A 248 -15.18 -9.25 11.61
N VAL A 249 -15.96 -10.00 10.85
CA VAL A 249 -16.95 -10.95 11.37
C VAL A 249 -16.57 -12.36 10.91
N VAL A 250 -16.14 -13.19 11.86
CA VAL A 250 -15.83 -14.59 11.61
C VAL A 250 -17.10 -15.41 11.79
N LEU A 251 -17.53 -16.12 10.75
CA LEU A 251 -18.73 -16.96 10.77
C LEU A 251 -18.39 -18.38 11.19
N LYS A 252 -19.32 -19.08 11.84
CA LYS A 252 -19.21 -20.53 12.11
C LYS A 252 -19.29 -21.38 10.83
N GLU A 253 -19.83 -20.82 9.75
CA GLU A 253 -19.80 -21.45 8.43
C GLU A 253 -18.35 -21.49 7.93
N THR A 254 -17.97 -22.60 7.31
CA THR A 254 -16.64 -22.76 6.71
C THR A 254 -16.71 -22.82 5.20
N GLU A 255 -15.62 -22.46 4.54
CA GLU A 255 -15.42 -22.63 3.11
C GLU A 255 -14.11 -23.32 2.78
N GLN A 256 -13.99 -23.76 1.53
CA GLN A 256 -12.75 -24.34 1.03
C GLN A 256 -11.99 -23.27 0.26
N ILE A 257 -10.80 -22.96 0.72
CA ILE A 257 -9.89 -22.04 0.06
C ILE A 257 -8.82 -22.89 -0.60
N ASP A 258 -8.57 -22.64 -1.88
CA ASP A 258 -7.45 -23.24 -2.62
C ASP A 258 -6.31 -22.23 -2.60
N ASP A 259 -5.41 -22.39 -1.64
CA ASP A 259 -4.20 -21.60 -1.54
C ASP A 259 -3.05 -22.39 -2.15
N CYS A 260 -2.68 -22.00 -3.37
CA CYS A 260 -1.53 -22.53 -4.08
C CYS A 260 -1.51 -24.07 -4.23
N GLY A 261 -2.68 -24.70 -4.34
CA GLY A 261 -2.84 -26.14 -4.51
C GLY A 261 -3.00 -26.93 -3.20
N SER A 262 -2.98 -26.25 -2.04
CA SER A 262 -3.50 -26.78 -0.78
C SER A 262 -4.96 -26.37 -0.65
N ILE A 263 -5.83 -27.35 -0.40
CA ILE A 263 -7.22 -27.06 -0.08
C ILE A 263 -7.36 -27.12 1.43
N ASP A 264 -7.54 -25.96 2.03
CA ASP A 264 -7.79 -25.81 3.45
C ASP A 264 -9.25 -25.45 3.71
N THR A 265 -9.71 -25.68 4.94
CA THR A 265 -11.08 -25.40 5.36
C THR A 265 -11.04 -24.37 6.46
N GLU A 266 -11.53 -23.18 6.16
CA GLU A 266 -11.43 -22.01 7.03
C GLU A 266 -12.82 -21.42 7.26
N ASN A 267 -12.97 -20.67 8.35
CA ASN A 267 -14.19 -19.94 8.63
C ASN A 267 -14.40 -18.86 7.58
N LYS A 268 -15.65 -18.67 7.14
CA LYS A 268 -15.98 -17.56 6.27
C LYS A 268 -15.84 -16.25 7.04
N ILE A 269 -15.27 -15.25 6.39
CA ILE A 269 -15.07 -13.91 6.96
C ILE A 269 -15.94 -12.92 6.19
N ILE A 270 -16.63 -12.04 6.92
CA ILE A 270 -17.18 -10.80 6.36
C ILE A 270 -16.31 -9.67 6.88
N GLU A 271 -15.73 -8.92 5.96
CA GLU A 271 -14.81 -7.82 6.27
C GLU A 271 -15.34 -6.51 5.71
N LEU A 272 -15.10 -5.43 6.45
CA LEU A 272 -15.31 -4.06 6.01
C LEU A 272 -14.09 -3.25 6.41
N GLU A 273 -13.29 -2.89 5.41
CA GLU A 273 -12.12 -2.04 5.52
C GLU A 273 -12.53 -0.57 5.33
N ALA A 274 -11.81 0.33 5.98
CA ALA A 274 -11.96 1.77 5.80
C ALA A 274 -10.65 2.49 6.14
N GLU A 275 -10.31 3.49 5.33
CA GLU A 275 -9.26 4.45 5.68
C GLU A 275 -9.66 5.21 6.94
N ILE A 276 -8.72 5.37 7.88
CA ILE A 276 -8.90 6.15 9.10
C ILE A 276 -8.17 7.50 8.97
N GLU A 277 -8.85 8.59 9.31
CA GLU A 277 -8.18 9.90 9.43
C GLU A 277 -7.38 9.94 10.73
N ASP A 278 -6.14 10.48 10.65
CA ASP A 278 -5.16 10.67 11.74
C ASP A 278 -5.76 10.53 13.16
N VAL A 279 -5.63 9.34 13.75
CA VAL A 279 -5.91 9.14 15.18
C VAL A 279 -4.64 9.44 15.95
N ASP A 280 -4.74 10.27 16.99
CA ASP A 280 -3.61 10.53 17.89
C ASP A 280 -3.32 9.28 18.73
N ASP A 281 -2.32 8.53 18.30
CA ASP A 281 -1.79 7.30 18.88
C ASP A 281 -1.26 7.49 20.31
N LYS A 282 -1.02 8.73 20.74
CA LYS A 282 -0.48 9.08 22.06
C LYS A 282 -1.58 9.38 23.09
N GLU A 283 -2.84 9.25 22.72
CA GLU A 283 -3.97 9.46 23.63
C GLU A 283 -4.84 8.21 23.79
N LEU A 284 -5.20 7.88 25.03
CA LEU A 284 -6.18 6.82 25.34
C LEU A 284 -7.63 7.25 25.09
N SER A 285 -7.85 8.43 24.52
CA SER A 285 -9.17 8.92 24.15
C SER A 285 -9.04 10.05 23.15
N GLY A 286 -9.86 10.05 22.12
CA GLY A 286 -9.78 11.07 21.08
C GLY A 286 -11.03 11.11 20.20
N GLU A 287 -10.99 11.98 19.20
CA GLU A 287 -11.91 11.92 18.08
C GLU A 287 -11.47 10.81 17.12
N ILE A 288 -12.42 10.26 16.36
CA ILE A 288 -12.13 9.26 15.34
C ILE A 288 -13.06 9.47 14.14
N GLU A 289 -12.50 9.38 12.94
CA GLU A 289 -13.21 9.41 11.68
C GLU A 289 -12.61 8.36 10.74
N PHE A 290 -13.45 7.52 10.13
CA PHE A 290 -13.03 6.56 9.12
C PHE A 290 -14.12 6.35 8.08
N GLY A 291 -13.76 6.01 6.85
CA GLY A 291 -14.73 5.82 5.78
C GLY A 291 -14.11 5.37 4.47
N GLU A 292 -14.96 4.90 3.56
CA GLU A 292 -14.54 4.45 2.23
C GLU A 292 -15.67 4.65 1.20
N ILE A 293 -15.32 4.61 -0.08
CA ILE A 293 -16.23 4.65 -1.22
C ILE A 293 -16.61 3.23 -1.65
N LEU A 294 -17.87 2.87 -1.44
CA LEU A 294 -18.43 1.59 -1.89
C LEU A 294 -19.12 1.70 -3.25
N GLU A 295 -18.90 0.70 -4.11
CA GLU A 295 -19.74 0.47 -5.28
C GLU A 295 -21.03 -0.26 -4.87
N THR A 296 -22.16 0.43 -5.02
CA THR A 296 -23.48 -0.16 -4.77
C THR A 296 -23.86 -1.19 -5.83
N VAL A 297 -24.84 -2.04 -5.52
CA VAL A 297 -25.47 -3.01 -6.47
C VAL A 297 -26.00 -2.38 -7.77
N THR A 298 -26.15 -1.06 -7.82
CA THR A 298 -26.59 -0.32 -9.02
C THR A 298 -25.43 0.18 -9.89
N GLY A 299 -24.19 -0.09 -9.48
CA GLY A 299 -22.97 0.46 -10.08
C GLY A 299 -22.72 1.93 -9.74
N SER A 300 -23.40 2.47 -8.72
CA SER A 300 -23.17 3.83 -8.24
C SER A 300 -22.18 3.81 -7.07
N LEU A 301 -21.25 4.76 -7.07
CA LEU A 301 -20.29 4.95 -5.97
C LEU A 301 -20.93 5.78 -4.86
N ARG A 302 -20.77 5.35 -3.61
CA ARG A 302 -21.23 6.06 -2.41
C ARG A 302 -20.20 5.94 -1.30
N ALA A 303 -19.82 7.07 -0.72
CA ALA A 303 -19.03 7.10 0.49
C ALA A 303 -19.88 6.71 1.70
N PHE A 304 -19.31 5.93 2.60
CA PHE A 304 -19.72 5.88 3.99
C PHE A 304 -18.68 6.58 4.86
N VAL A 305 -19.12 7.14 5.98
CA VAL A 305 -18.24 7.76 6.97
C VAL A 305 -18.77 7.43 8.36
N TYR A 306 -17.90 7.00 9.25
CA TYR A 306 -18.14 6.85 10.67
C TYR A 306 -17.38 7.94 11.42
N THR A 307 -18.08 8.72 12.23
CA THR A 307 -17.48 9.81 13.01
C THR A 307 -17.84 9.69 14.48
N GLY A 308 -16.90 10.01 15.35
CA GLY A 308 -17.17 10.15 16.77
C GLY A 308 -15.94 10.17 17.65
N SER A 309 -15.89 9.32 18.67
CA SER A 309 -14.82 9.34 19.67
C SER A 309 -14.54 7.97 20.27
N PHE A 310 -13.32 7.77 20.76
CA PHE A 310 -12.93 6.58 21.52
C PHE A 310 -12.44 6.94 22.93
N GLU A 311 -12.46 5.95 23.82
CA GLU A 311 -11.92 6.03 25.18
C GLU A 311 -11.50 4.62 25.63
N ILE A 312 -10.26 4.48 26.07
CA ILE A 312 -9.66 3.21 26.49
C ILE A 312 -9.39 3.25 27.99
N ILE A 313 -10.00 2.31 28.72
CA ILE A 313 -9.84 2.20 30.18
C ILE A 313 -9.70 0.74 30.58
N ASN A 314 -8.50 0.37 31.07
CA ASN A 314 -8.17 -1.00 31.49
C ASN A 314 -8.44 -2.04 30.40
N SER A 315 -7.84 -1.87 29.21
CA SER A 315 -7.98 -2.78 28.05
C SER A 315 -9.43 -2.96 27.61
N LYS A 316 -10.24 -1.91 27.78
CA LYS A 316 -11.61 -1.84 27.25
C LYS A 316 -11.74 -0.60 26.40
N LEU A 317 -12.05 -0.79 25.14
CA LEU A 317 -12.33 0.27 24.18
C LEU A 317 -13.83 0.59 24.24
N LYS A 318 -14.14 1.84 24.56
CA LYS A 318 -15.46 2.41 24.35
C LYS A 318 -15.42 3.33 23.15
N ILE A 319 -15.99 2.89 22.03
CA ILE A 319 -16.09 3.68 20.81
C ILE A 319 -17.53 4.19 20.64
N VAL A 320 -17.67 5.47 20.30
CA VAL A 320 -18.96 6.14 20.13
C VAL A 320 -18.99 6.69 18.71
N LEU A 321 -19.83 6.12 17.85
CA LEU A 321 -19.84 6.42 16.42
C LEU A 321 -21.24 6.82 15.93
N ARG A 322 -21.26 7.66 14.91
CA ARG A 322 -22.38 7.86 14.01
C ARG A 322 -21.95 7.47 12.60
N GLY A 323 -22.66 6.55 11.99
CA GLY A 323 -22.48 6.19 10.58
C GLY A 323 -23.33 7.05 9.65
N GLU A 324 -22.77 7.43 8.52
CA GLU A 324 -23.44 8.10 7.41
C GLU A 324 -23.20 7.31 6.12
N PHE A 325 -24.24 7.03 5.34
CA PHE A 325 -24.14 6.38 4.03
C PHE A 325 -25.13 7.01 3.06
N GLY A 326 -24.62 7.88 2.16
CA GLY A 326 -25.46 8.71 1.31
C GLY A 326 -26.38 9.65 2.11
N SER A 327 -27.69 9.41 2.09
CA SER A 327 -28.67 10.18 2.87
C SER A 327 -29.05 9.55 4.21
N ASP A 328 -28.64 8.30 4.43
CA ASP A 328 -28.99 7.53 5.60
C ASP A 328 -27.96 7.79 6.70
N LYS A 329 -28.43 7.90 7.94
CA LYS A 329 -27.59 8.15 9.12
C LYS A 329 -28.06 7.27 10.26
N THR A 330 -27.12 6.75 11.04
CA THR A 330 -27.45 6.11 12.32
C THR A 330 -27.68 7.17 13.40
N GLU A 331 -28.37 6.77 14.46
CA GLU A 331 -28.19 7.46 15.74
C GLU A 331 -26.75 7.27 16.24
N VAL A 332 -26.37 8.02 17.27
CA VAL A 332 -25.08 7.81 17.93
C VAL A 332 -25.13 6.46 18.66
N ILE A 333 -24.21 5.57 18.31
CA ILE A 333 -24.09 4.21 18.83
C ILE A 333 -22.81 4.12 19.65
N THR A 334 -22.88 3.45 20.79
CA THR A 334 -21.70 3.15 21.61
C THR A 334 -21.43 1.68 21.55
N LEU A 335 -20.22 1.29 21.16
CA LEU A 335 -19.72 -0.07 21.29
C LEU A 335 -18.71 -0.15 22.43
N ASN A 336 -18.69 -1.28 23.12
CA ASN A 336 -17.74 -1.63 24.17
C ASN A 336 -17.05 -2.91 23.73
N LEU A 337 -15.74 -2.82 23.55
CA LEU A 337 -14.88 -3.89 23.08
C LEU A 337 -13.78 -4.13 24.11
N GLU A 338 -13.18 -5.31 24.06
CA GLU A 338 -12.11 -5.74 24.96
C GLU A 338 -10.96 -6.30 24.11
N LYS A 339 -9.72 -6.05 24.50
CA LYS A 339 -8.57 -6.78 23.93
C LYS A 339 -8.68 -8.27 24.26
#